data_AF-A0A6H2FHM5-F1
#
_entry.id   AF-A0A6H2FHM5-F1
#
_cell.length_a   1.000
_cell.length_b   1.000
_cell.length_c   1.000
_cell.angle_alpha   90.00
_cell.angle_beta   90.00
_cell.angle_gamma   90.00
#
_symmetry.space_group_name_H-M   'P 1'
#
loop_
_entity.id
_entity.type
_entity.pdbx_description
1 polymer ?
#
loop_
_entity_poly.entity_id
_entity_poly.type
_entity_poly.pdbx_seq_one_letter_code
_entity_poly.pdbx_strand_id
1 'polypeptide(L)'
;MLIVNYVLIFILIYCSVISFYRGFINEVLTIIVWFISFYISKKYYHYIFVVKKINNFYFKKIFLLFFCFIFILIIGFTIKSYLNINIKNIYIKNINKILGLFFGLFKGFLIIFIFLYSIKHIDKEFYNYLIKKNNSLIIIIINNILQKYKYFL
;
A
#
# COMPACT_ATOMS: atom_id res chain seq x y z
N MET A 1 -7.97 6.02 -23.87
CA MET A 1 -6.84 5.04 -23.92
C MET A 1 -5.57 5.68 -23.41
N LEU A 2 -5.12 6.79 -24.01
CA LEU A 2 -3.98 7.56 -23.51
C LEU A 2 -4.08 7.95 -22.03
N ILE A 3 -5.25 8.40 -21.56
CA ILE A 3 -5.47 8.81 -20.16
C ILE A 3 -5.12 7.71 -19.16
N VAL A 4 -5.51 6.45 -19.41
CA VAL A 4 -5.23 5.34 -18.49
C VAL A 4 -3.72 5.13 -18.37
N ASN A 5 -2.99 5.16 -19.48
CA ASN A 5 -1.53 4.99 -19.47
C ASN A 5 -0.84 6.13 -18.71
N TYR A 6 -1.28 7.38 -18.93
CA TYR A 6 -0.74 8.52 -18.19
C TYR A 6 -1.01 8.41 -16.69
N VAL A 7 -2.19 7.95 -16.27
CA VAL A 7 -2.51 7.73 -14.85
C VAL A 7 -1.62 6.65 -14.25
N LEU A 8 -1.41 5.52 -14.95
CA LEU A 8 -0.54 4.44 -14.47
C LEU A 8 0.91 4.90 -14.29
N ILE A 9 1.44 5.60 -15.30
CA ILE A 9 2.80 6.15 -15.27
C ILE A 9 2.91 7.21 -14.17
N PHE A 10 1.90 8.08 -14.03
CA PHE A 10 1.86 9.09 -12.98
C PHE A 10 1.91 8.44 -11.59
N ILE A 11 1.15 7.38 -11.33
CA ILE A 11 1.18 6.65 -10.05
C ILE A 11 2.59 6.12 -9.78
N LEU A 12 3.25 5.49 -10.77
CA LEU A 12 4.60 4.97 -10.61
C LEU A 12 5.59 6.09 -10.27
N ILE A 13 5.63 7.15 -11.09
CA ILE A 13 6.56 8.27 -10.90
C ILE A 13 6.31 8.93 -9.55
N TYR A 14 5.05 9.21 -9.21
CA TYR A 14 4.68 9.83 -7.93
C TYR A 14 5.15 9.00 -6.74
N CYS A 15 4.91 7.68 -6.76
CA CYS A 15 5.37 6.78 -5.70
C CYS A 15 6.90 6.77 -5.61
N SER A 16 7.59 6.64 -6.73
CA SER A 16 9.06 6.63 -6.78
C SER A 16 9.70 7.91 -6.28
N VAL A 17 9.17 9.07 -6.67
CA VAL A 17 9.68 10.38 -6.27
C VAL A 17 9.51 10.58 -4.77
N ILE A 18 8.34 10.25 -4.22
CA ILE A 18 8.09 10.34 -2.77
C ILE A 18 9.04 9.43 -1.99
N SER A 19 9.20 8.18 -2.44
CA SER A 19 10.07 7.22 -1.78
C SER A 19 11.56 7.57 -1.93
N PHE A 20 11.96 8.24 -3.01
CA PHE A 20 13.31 8.80 -3.16
C PHE A 20 13.59 9.90 -2.11
N TYR A 21 12.66 10.85 -1.92
CA TYR A 21 12.83 11.91 -0.92
C TYR A 21 12.86 11.37 0.51
N ARG A 22 12.02 10.35 0.80
CA ARG A 22 11.98 9.71 2.11
C ARG A 22 13.19 8.80 2.37
N GLY A 23 13.66 8.10 1.35
CA GLY A 23 14.70 7.07 1.44
C GLY A 23 14.14 5.69 1.85
N PHE A 24 14.86 4.64 1.45
CA PHE A 24 14.50 3.24 1.66
C PHE A 24 14.22 2.89 3.12
N ILE A 25 15.12 3.28 4.04
CA ILE A 25 14.97 2.97 5.47
C ILE A 25 13.63 3.50 6.00
N ASN A 26 13.25 4.72 5.62
CA ASN A 26 11.99 5.32 6.05
C ASN A 26 10.77 4.65 5.41
N GLU A 27 10.87 4.11 4.20
CA GLU A 27 9.81 3.30 3.60
C GLU A 27 9.66 1.95 4.31
N VAL A 28 10.77 1.25 4.61
CA VAL A 28 10.74 -0.02 5.35
C VAL A 28 10.15 0.19 6.76
N LEU A 29 10.58 1.23 7.47
CA LEU A 29 10.00 1.59 8.78
C LEU A 29 8.49 1.87 8.69
N THR A 30 8.02 2.49 7.60
CA THR A 30 6.58 2.70 7.38
C THR A 30 5.83 1.37 7.33
N ILE A 31 6.39 0.40 6.60
CA ILE A 31 5.77 -0.91 6.43
C ILE A 31 5.79 -1.69 7.75
N ILE A 32 6.90 -1.64 8.48
CA ILE A 32 7.00 -2.22 9.82
C ILE A 32 5.92 -1.63 10.75
N VAL A 33 5.75 -0.30 10.77
CA VAL A 33 4.70 0.36 11.56
C VAL A 33 3.31 -0.12 11.15
N TRP A 34 3.02 -0.24 9.84
CA TRP A 34 1.75 -0.78 9.37
C TRP A 34 1.49 -2.20 9.85
N PHE A 35 2.47 -3.11 9.72
CA PHE A 35 2.35 -4.50 10.18
C PHE A 35 2.19 -4.62 11.69
N ILE A 36 3.01 -3.91 12.46
CA ILE A 36 2.92 -3.90 13.92
C ILE A 36 1.57 -3.36 14.38
N SER A 37 1.09 -2.28 13.76
CA SER A 37 -0.20 -1.68 14.11
C SER A 37 -1.35 -2.64 13.84
N PHE A 38 -1.31 -3.34 12.71
CA PHE A 38 -2.32 -4.35 12.37
C PHE A 38 -2.31 -5.52 13.35
N TYR A 39 -1.12 -6.03 13.68
CA TYR A 39 -0.94 -7.14 14.60
C TYR A 39 -1.44 -6.80 16.02
N ILE A 40 -0.98 -5.68 16.58
CA ILE A 40 -1.38 -5.22 17.92
C ILE A 40 -2.89 -4.96 17.93
N SER A 41 -3.44 -4.29 16.91
CA SER A 41 -4.87 -4.02 16.83
C SER A 41 -5.71 -5.29 16.84
N LYS A 42 -5.34 -6.27 16.01
CA LYS A 42 -6.04 -7.56 15.96
C LYS A 42 -6.02 -8.29 17.30
N LYS A 43 -4.94 -8.16 18.08
CA LYS A 43 -4.81 -8.80 19.39
C LYS A 43 -5.57 -8.07 20.50
N TYR A 44 -5.57 -6.74 20.50
CA TYR A 44 -6.04 -5.94 21.63
C TYR A 44 -7.36 -5.18 21.43
N TYR A 45 -7.99 -5.24 20.25
CA TYR A 45 -9.25 -4.51 20.01
C TYR A 45 -10.38 -4.82 21.02
N HIS A 46 -10.37 -6.02 21.60
CA HIS A 46 -11.37 -6.45 22.59
C HIS A 46 -11.32 -5.67 23.92
N TYR A 47 -10.16 -5.12 24.29
CA TYR A 47 -10.00 -4.38 25.55
C TYR A 47 -10.53 -2.94 25.48
N ILE A 48 -10.96 -2.49 24.30
CA ILE A 48 -11.44 -1.12 24.10
C ILE A 48 -12.93 -1.04 24.46
N PHE A 49 -13.22 -0.39 25.59
CA PHE A 49 -14.58 -0.23 26.13
C PHE A 49 -15.34 1.00 25.58
N VAL A 50 -14.94 1.52 24.41
CA VAL A 50 -15.46 2.78 23.87
C VAL A 50 -16.91 2.67 23.37
N VAL A 51 -17.39 1.46 23.07
CA VAL A 51 -18.65 1.27 22.34
C VAL A 51 -19.65 0.43 23.15
N LYS A 52 -20.41 1.09 24.04
CA LYS A 52 -21.55 0.46 24.75
C LYS A 52 -22.85 0.48 23.93
N LYS A 53 -22.99 1.38 22.95
CA LYS A 53 -24.27 1.66 22.24
C LYS A 53 -24.48 0.97 20.88
N ILE A 54 -23.54 0.16 20.39
CA ILE A 54 -23.72 -0.55 19.11
C ILE A 54 -24.32 -1.93 19.37
N ASN A 55 -25.55 -2.14 18.90
CA ASN A 55 -26.31 -3.39 19.10
C ASN A 55 -25.87 -4.52 18.16
N ASN A 56 -25.33 -4.21 16.97
CA ASN A 56 -24.89 -5.22 16.03
C ASN A 56 -23.43 -5.65 16.31
N PHE A 57 -23.26 -6.91 16.73
CA PHE A 57 -21.98 -7.50 17.10
C PHE A 57 -20.92 -7.42 15.99
N TYR A 58 -21.29 -7.67 14.74
CA TYR A 58 -20.35 -7.65 13.61
C TYR A 58 -19.82 -6.25 13.32
N PHE A 59 -20.72 -5.26 13.24
CA PHE A 59 -20.33 -3.86 13.04
C PHE A 59 -19.49 -3.33 14.20
N LYS A 60 -19.86 -3.66 15.44
CA LYS A 60 -19.08 -3.27 16.63
C LYS A 60 -17.65 -3.81 16.56
N LYS A 61 -17.48 -5.09 16.20
CA LYS A 61 -16.16 -5.73 16.09
C LYS A 61 -15.29 -5.07 15.01
N ILE A 62 -15.84 -4.85 13.81
CA ILE A 62 -15.11 -4.20 12.71
C ILE A 62 -14.71 -2.77 13.10
N PHE A 63 -15.64 -2.02 13.69
CA PHE A 63 -15.39 -0.66 14.14
C PHE A 63 -14.28 -0.60 15.22
N LEU A 64 -14.35 -1.45 16.24
CA LEU A 64 -13.34 -1.52 17.31
C LEU A 64 -11.95 -1.86 16.75
N LEU A 65 -11.88 -2.84 15.84
CA LEU A 65 -10.63 -3.22 15.20
C LEU A 65 -10.06 -2.09 14.34
N PHE A 66 -10.90 -1.39 13.57
CA PHE A 66 -10.47 -0.27 12.75
C PHE A 66 -10.01 0.93 13.58
N PHE A 67 -10.77 1.27 14.63
CA PHE A 67 -10.43 2.34 15.56
C PHE A 67 -9.10 2.04 16.29
N CYS A 68 -8.94 0.83 16.81
CA CYS A 68 -7.71 0.39 17.46
C CYS A 68 -6.51 0.47 16.50
N PHE A 69 -6.69 0.01 15.27
CA PHE A 69 -5.67 0.05 14.24
C PHE A 69 -5.20 1.46 13.95
N ILE A 70 -6.13 2.40 13.71
CA ILE A 70 -5.81 3.81 13.46
C ILE A 70 -5.08 4.41 14.66
N PHE A 71 -5.56 4.16 15.87
CA PHE A 71 -4.95 4.69 17.09
C PHE A 71 -3.50 4.24 17.25
N ILE A 72 -3.24 2.94 17.11
CA ILE A 72 -1.88 2.38 17.19
C ILE A 72 -1.02 2.87 16.03
N LEU A 73 -1.59 2.99 14.83
CA LEU A 73 -0.89 3.46 13.64
C LEU A 73 -0.43 4.92 13.78
N ILE A 74 -1.25 5.79 14.38
CA ILE A 74 -0.86 7.16 14.73
C ILE A 74 0.34 7.14 15.69
N ILE A 75 0.27 6.34 16.76
CA ILE A 75 1.36 6.19 17.73
C ILE A 75 2.63 5.63 17.06
N GLY A 76 2.50 4.65 16.17
CA GLY A 76 3.62 4.10 15.43
C GLY A 76 4.27 5.13 14.52
N PHE A 77 3.47 5.99 13.86
CA PHE A 77 4.00 7.07 13.04
C PHE A 77 4.65 8.18 13.86
N THR A 78 4.14 8.52 15.04
CA THR A 78 4.81 9.47 15.93
C THR A 78 6.16 8.91 16.39
N ILE A 79 6.23 7.65 16.83
CA ILE A 79 7.49 6.98 17.19
C ILE A 79 8.46 6.99 16.00
N LYS A 80 7.99 6.60 14.81
CA LYS A 80 8.80 6.63 13.59
C LYS A 80 9.36 8.03 13.31
N SER A 81 8.59 9.08 13.56
CA SER A 81 9.04 10.47 13.33
C SER A 81 10.24 10.85 14.20
N TYR A 82 10.29 10.35 15.44
CA TYR A 82 11.45 10.53 16.33
C TYR A 82 12.65 9.70 15.89
N LEU A 83 12.41 8.48 15.38
CA LEU A 83 13.47 7.61 14.88
C LEU A 83 14.10 8.10 13.58
N ASN A 84 13.42 8.98 12.83
CA ASN A 84 13.74 9.36 11.46
C ASN A 84 15.25 9.43 11.22
N ILE A 85 15.77 8.37 10.60
CA ILE A 85 17.21 8.09 10.58
C ILE A 85 17.84 8.98 9.52
N ASN A 86 18.34 10.13 9.95
CA ASN A 86 19.08 11.04 9.09
C ASN A 86 20.48 10.48 8.84
N ILE A 87 20.62 9.75 7.74
CA ILE A 87 21.91 9.23 7.28
C ILE A 87 22.81 10.41 6.93
N LYS A 88 23.86 10.63 7.74
CA LYS A 88 24.81 11.74 7.59
C LYS A 88 25.83 11.47 6.48
N ASN A 89 26.23 10.21 6.30
CA ASN A 89 27.23 9.83 5.29
C ASN A 89 26.65 10.01 3.89
N ILE A 90 27.31 10.83 3.07
CA ILE A 90 26.85 11.19 1.71
C ILE A 90 26.66 9.95 0.83
N TYR A 91 27.61 9.03 0.83
CA TYR A 91 27.53 7.80 0.05
C TYR A 91 26.32 6.93 0.44
N ILE A 92 26.17 6.66 1.74
CA ILE A 92 25.07 5.83 2.26
C ILE A 92 23.72 6.53 2.07
N LYS A 93 23.68 7.87 2.20
CA LYS A 93 22.48 8.68 1.95
C LYS A 93 22.01 8.56 0.51
N ASN A 94 22.92 8.63 -0.46
CA ASN A 94 22.58 8.48 -1.87
C ASN A 94 22.08 7.05 -2.18
N ILE A 95 22.75 6.03 -1.65
CA ILE A 95 22.31 4.64 -1.78
C ILE A 95 20.90 4.45 -1.18
N ASN A 96 20.65 5.02 0.00
CA ASN A 96 19.33 4.97 0.65
C ASN A 96 18.22 5.61 -0.21
N LYS A 97 18.51 6.72 -0.89
CA LYS A 97 17.56 7.37 -1.80
C LYS A 97 17.31 6.54 -3.06
N ILE A 98 18.35 5.98 -3.66
CA ILE A 98 18.24 5.13 -4.86
C ILE A 98 17.45 3.85 -4.55
N LEU A 99 17.77 3.17 -3.45
CA LEU A 99 16.98 2.03 -2.97
C LEU A 99 15.53 2.44 -2.67
N GLY A 100 15.33 3.64 -2.15
CA GLY A 100 14.00 4.21 -1.94
C GLY A 100 13.23 4.38 -3.24
N LEU A 101 13.89 4.76 -4.33
CA LEU A 101 13.29 4.89 -5.66
C LEU A 101 12.79 3.52 -6.18
N PHE A 102 13.64 2.48 -6.11
CA PHE A 102 13.24 1.10 -6.48
C PHE A 102 12.10 0.58 -5.61
N PHE A 103 12.14 0.90 -4.32
CA PHE A 103 11.08 0.55 -3.39
C PHE A 103 9.76 1.25 -3.71
N GLY A 104 9.81 2.54 -4.06
CA GLY A 104 8.66 3.32 -4.51
C GLY A 104 8.08 2.81 -5.82
N LEU A 105 8.94 2.38 -6.77
CA LEU A 105 8.50 1.72 -8.00
C LEU A 105 7.71 0.45 -7.68
N PHE A 106 8.28 -0.44 -6.85
CA PHE A 106 7.63 -1.68 -6.44
C PHE A 106 6.27 -1.42 -5.77
N LYS A 107 6.19 -0.43 -4.88
CA LYS A 107 4.94 -0.02 -4.22
C LYS A 107 3.93 0.55 -5.22
N GLY A 108 4.37 1.36 -6.17
CA GLY A 108 3.52 1.87 -7.25
C GLY A 108 2.94 0.72 -8.09
N PHE A 109 3.76 -0.28 -8.43
CA PHE A 109 3.31 -1.49 -9.11
C PHE A 109 2.27 -2.26 -8.28
N LEU A 110 2.49 -2.42 -6.96
CA LEU A 110 1.51 -3.05 -6.06
C LEU A 110 0.17 -2.31 -6.03
N ILE A 111 0.19 -0.97 -5.97
CA ILE A 111 -1.03 -0.16 -5.97
C ILE A 111 -1.81 -0.36 -7.27
N ILE A 112 -1.12 -0.33 -8.41
CA ILE A 112 -1.76 -0.55 -9.72
C ILE A 112 -2.30 -1.98 -9.81
N PHE A 113 -1.55 -2.96 -9.31
CA PHE A 113 -1.98 -4.36 -9.28
C PHE A 113 -3.29 -4.52 -8.51
N ILE A 114 -3.36 -3.97 -7.29
CA ILE A 114 -4.56 -4.02 -6.45
C ILE A 114 -5.72 -3.33 -7.15
N PHE A 115 -5.49 -2.16 -7.74
CA PHE A 115 -6.53 -1.41 -8.46
C PHE A 115 -7.10 -2.20 -9.64
N LEU A 116 -6.25 -2.76 -10.51
CA LEU A 116 -6.68 -3.56 -11.65
C LEU A 116 -7.34 -4.89 -11.21
N TYR A 117 -6.84 -5.50 -10.14
CA TYR A 117 -7.46 -6.68 -9.54
C TYR A 117 -8.87 -6.39 -9.02
N SER A 118 -9.05 -5.27 -8.30
CA SER A 118 -10.36 -4.81 -7.83
C SER A 118 -11.31 -4.55 -8.98
N ILE A 119 -10.86 -3.89 -10.06
CA ILE A 119 -11.70 -3.68 -11.27
C ILE A 119 -12.11 -5.02 -11.88
N LYS A 120 -11.17 -5.95 -12.05
CA LYS A 120 -11.45 -7.29 -12.60
C LYS A 120 -12.50 -8.05 -11.78
N HIS A 121 -12.47 -7.88 -10.46
CA HIS A 121 -13.41 -8.53 -9.55
C HIS A 121 -14.80 -7.87 -9.57
N ILE A 122 -14.88 -6.56 -9.78
CA ILE A 122 -16.14 -5.79 -9.79
C ILE A 122 -16.81 -5.85 -11.17
N ASP A 123 -16.06 -5.58 -12.23
CA ASP A 123 -16.55 -5.52 -13.61
C ASP A 123 -15.51 -6.09 -14.59
N LYS A 124 -15.70 -7.37 -14.89
CA LYS A 124 -14.80 -8.15 -15.75
C LYS A 124 -14.87 -7.73 -17.21
N GLU A 125 -16.02 -7.24 -17.69
CA GLU A 125 -16.17 -6.79 -19.08
C GLU A 125 -15.36 -5.51 -19.30
N PHE A 126 -15.48 -4.55 -18.37
CA PHE A 126 -14.69 -3.34 -18.41
C PHE A 126 -13.18 -3.61 -18.30
N TYR A 127 -12.76 -4.54 -17.43
CA TYR A 127 -11.35 -4.96 -17.35
C TYR A 127 -10.82 -5.51 -18.69
N ASN A 128 -11.58 -6.39 -19.35
CA ASN A 128 -11.18 -6.95 -20.64
C ASN A 128 -11.13 -5.88 -21.73
N TYR A 129 -12.03 -4.90 -21.70
CA TYR A 129 -11.99 -3.73 -22.58
C TYR A 129 -10.72 -2.90 -22.37
N LEU A 130 -10.33 -2.64 -21.11
CA LEU A 130 -9.10 -1.93 -20.77
C LEU A 130 -7.85 -2.63 -21.29
N ILE A 131 -7.77 -3.96 -21.18
CA ILE A 131 -6.64 -4.73 -21.70
C ILE A 131 -6.62 -4.73 -23.22
N LYS A 132 -7.76 -5.02 -23.86
CA LYS A 132 -7.81 -5.16 -25.32
C LYS A 132 -7.47 -3.86 -26.04
N LYS A 133 -7.74 -2.72 -25.39
CA LYS A 133 -7.61 -1.40 -25.99
C LYS A 133 -6.33 -0.65 -25.54
N ASN A 134 -5.59 -1.15 -24.55
CA ASN A 134 -4.30 -0.60 -24.12
C ASN A 134 -3.15 -1.64 -24.21
N ASN A 135 -2.10 -1.32 -24.96
CA ASN A 135 -0.89 -2.14 -25.07
C ASN A 135 0.24 -1.71 -24.12
N SER A 136 -0.07 -1.10 -22.98
CA SER A 136 0.98 -0.66 -22.06
C SER A 136 1.70 -1.87 -21.44
N LEU A 137 3.03 -1.82 -21.37
CA LEU A 137 3.86 -2.86 -20.74
C LEU A 137 3.38 -3.20 -19.32
N ILE A 138 2.95 -2.19 -18.55
CA ILE A 138 2.47 -2.35 -17.17
C ILE A 138 1.21 -3.24 -17.12
N ILE A 139 0.23 -2.97 -17.99
CA ILE A 139 -1.01 -3.75 -18.05
C ILE A 139 -0.72 -5.20 -18.50
N ILE A 140 0.18 -5.39 -19.46
CA ILE A 140 0.58 -6.73 -19.93
C ILE A 140 1.24 -7.52 -18.79
N ILE A 141 2.21 -6.93 -18.09
CA ILE A 141 2.88 -7.57 -16.95
C ILE A 141 1.86 -7.96 -15.88
N ILE A 142 0.99 -7.03 -15.49
CA ILE A 142 -0.02 -7.28 -14.45
C ILE A 142 -1.03 -8.35 -14.90
N ASN A 143 -1.46 -8.33 -16.16
CA ASN A 143 -2.37 -9.35 -16.67
C ASN A 143 -1.72 -10.74 -16.67
N ASN A 144 -0.44 -10.86 -17.04
CA ASN A 144 0.30 -12.12 -16.97
C ASN A 144 0.39 -12.65 -15.54
N ILE A 145 0.67 -11.76 -14.58
CA ILE A 145 0.68 -12.09 -13.15
C ILE A 145 -0.73 -12.57 -12.73
N LEU A 146 -1.77 -11.81 -13.05
CA LEU A 146 -3.16 -12.12 -12.69
C LEU A 146 -3.70 -13.41 -13.33
N GLN A 147 -3.20 -13.80 -14.50
CA GLN A 147 -3.52 -15.08 -15.13
C GLN A 147 -2.81 -16.24 -14.43
N LYS A 148 -1.54 -16.06 -14.04
CA LYS A 148 -0.77 -17.07 -13.31
C LYS A 148 -1.38 -17.42 -11.96
N TYR A 149 -1.93 -16.44 -11.24
CA TYR A 149 -2.60 -16.65 -9.95
C TYR A 149 -4.04 -17.16 -10.05
N LYS A 150 -4.63 -17.24 -11.25
CA LYS A 150 -5.99 -17.77 -11.47
C LYS A 150 -6.10 -19.28 -11.20
N TYR A 151 -4.97 -19.97 -10.98
CA TYR A 151 -4.90 -21.41 -10.69
C TYR A 151 -4.69 -21.72 -9.19
N PHE A 152 -4.54 -20.71 -8.33
CA PHE A 152 -4.22 -20.87 -6.91
C PHE A 152 -5.29 -20.34 -5.94
N LEU A 153 -6.37 -19.75 -6.46
CA LEU A 153 -7.57 -19.31 -5.75
C LEU A 153 -8.79 -20.00 -6.36
#